data_AF-A0A372FBK5-F1
#
_entry.id   AF-A0A372FBK5-F1
#
_cell.length_a   1.000
_cell.length_b   1.000
_cell.length_c   1.000
_cell.angle_alpha   90.00
_cell.angle_beta   90.00
_cell.angle_gamma   90.00
#
_symmetry.space_group_name_H-M   'P 1'
#
loop_
_entity.id
_entity.type
_entity.pdbx_description
1 polymer ?
#
loop_
_entity_poly.entity_id
_entity_poly.type
_entity_poly.pdbx_seq_one_letter_code
_entity_poly.pdbx_strand_id
1 'polypeptide(L)' 'MEEKFSEIHHQIVDELGTAFSKLGADIGLMAIVMSWGDTLESKIVLQQLQHYNNARQYQTTTSEETIQL' A
#
# COMPACT_ATOMS: atom_id res chain seq x y z
N MET A 1 11.42 11.38 18.92
CA MET A 1 10.52 12.50 18.55
C MET A 1 9.38 11.83 17.81
N GLU A 2 8.19 11.81 18.40
CA GLU A 2 7.00 11.19 17.81
C GLU A 2 6.63 11.98 16.55
N GLU A 3 6.61 11.33 15.39
CA GLU A 3 6.34 11.98 14.11
C GLU A 3 4.85 12.34 14.06
N LYS A 4 4.51 13.56 14.48
CA LYS A 4 3.12 14.05 14.44
C LYS A 4 2.81 14.53 13.03
N PHE A 5 1.94 13.81 12.32
CA PHE A 5 1.52 14.16 10.98
C PHE A 5 0.67 15.45 10.97
N SER A 6 0.78 16.21 9.88
CA SER A 6 0.08 17.49 9.69
C SER A 6 -1.30 17.29 9.06
N GLU A 7 -2.17 18.30 9.13
CA GLU A 7 -3.47 18.27 8.42
C GLU A 7 -3.30 18.04 6.90
N ILE A 8 -2.25 18.63 6.30
CA ILE A 8 -1.90 18.46 4.89
C ILE A 8 -1.59 16.98 4.60
N HIS A 9 -0.98 16.26 5.53
CA HIS A 9 -0.70 14.84 5.36
C HIS A 9 -1.98 14.02 5.19
N HIS A 10 -2.98 14.25 6.04
CA HIS A 10 -4.26 13.53 5.93
C HIS A 10 -4.98 13.84 4.62
N GLN A 11 -4.92 15.09 4.15
CA GLN A 11 -5.45 15.46 2.83
C GLN A 11 -4.74 14.73 1.67
N ILE A 12 -3.42 14.54 1.77
CA ILE A 12 -2.65 13.75 0.79
C ILE A 12 -3.10 12.29 0.81
N VAL A 13 -3.28 11.70 2.00
CA VAL A 13 -3.76 10.31 2.14
C VAL A 13 -5.14 10.13 1.52
N ASP A 14 -6.06 11.08 1.72
CA ASP A 14 -7.41 11.03 1.12
C ASP A 14 -7.38 11.10 -0.41
N GLU A 15 -6.55 11.97 -0.99
CA GLU A 15 -6.38 12.07 -2.44
C GLU A 15 -5.73 10.80 -3.03
N LEU A 16 -4.75 10.22 -2.34
CA LEU A 16 -4.16 8.93 -2.71
C LEU A 16 -5.21 7.81 -2.68
N GLY A 17 -6.04 7.75 -1.62
CA GLY A 17 -7.14 6.79 -1.51
C GLY A 17 -8.13 6.91 -2.67
N THR A 18 -8.47 8.13 -3.05
CA THR A 18 -9.33 8.41 -4.21
C THR A 18 -8.68 7.97 -5.52
N ALA A 19 -7.40 8.27 -5.73
CA ALA A 19 -6.67 7.85 -6.92
C ALA A 19 -6.57 6.32 -7.03
N PHE A 20 -6.27 5.64 -5.93
CA PHE A 20 -6.20 4.19 -5.86
C PHE A 20 -7.54 3.51 -6.15
N SER A 21 -8.64 4.05 -5.60
CA SER A 21 -9.98 3.56 -5.93
C SER A 21 -10.29 3.67 -7.42
N LYS A 22 -9.95 4.81 -8.06
CA LYS A 22 -10.13 5.01 -9.51
C LYS A 22 -9.27 4.06 -10.35
N LEU A 23 -8.08 3.71 -9.87
CA LEU A 23 -7.17 2.76 -10.53
C LEU A 23 -7.52 1.28 -10.26
N GLY A 24 -8.53 1.01 -9.43
CA GLY A 24 -8.90 -0.36 -9.05
C GLY A 24 -7.82 -1.05 -8.20
N ALA A 25 -7.08 -0.29 -7.38
CA ALA A 25 -6.15 -0.86 -6.42
C ALA A 25 -6.89 -1.78 -5.45
N ASP A 26 -6.27 -2.90 -5.06
CA ASP A 26 -6.91 -3.77 -4.07
C ASP A 26 -6.89 -3.17 -2.67
N ILE A 27 -7.80 -3.74 -1.86
CA ILE A 27 -8.06 -3.35 -0.49
C ILE A 27 -6.83 -3.41 0.41
N GLY A 28 -5.83 -4.27 0.09
CA GLY A 28 -4.60 -4.38 0.86
C GLY A 28 -3.73 -3.13 0.74
N LEU A 29 -3.49 -2.65 -0.49
CA LEU A 29 -2.74 -1.42 -0.71
C LEU A 29 -3.47 -0.19 -0.16
N MET A 30 -4.79 -0.13 -0.33
CA MET A 30 -5.60 0.95 0.22
C MET A 30 -5.50 0.98 1.75
N ALA A 31 -5.62 -0.15 2.44
CA ALA A 31 -5.53 -0.22 3.90
C ALA A 31 -4.17 0.25 4.43
N ILE A 32 -3.07 -0.13 3.77
CA ILE A 32 -1.71 0.29 4.16
C ILE A 32 -1.57 1.81 4.10
N VAL A 33 -2.03 2.43 3.00
CA VAL A 33 -1.88 3.89 2.81
C VAL A 33 -2.84 4.70 3.66
N MET A 34 -4.09 4.26 3.83
CA MET A 34 -5.06 4.95 4.69
C MET A 34 -4.68 4.90 6.18
N SER A 35 -3.87 3.91 6.59
CA SER A 35 -3.36 3.80 7.96
C SER A 35 -2.15 4.72 8.22
N TRP A 36 -1.55 5.29 7.17
CA TRP A 36 -0.34 6.11 7.28
C TRP A 36 -0.63 7.45 7.95
N GLY A 37 -0.07 7.61 9.14
CA GLY A 37 -0.21 8.80 9.95
C GLY A 37 -1.51 8.93 10.74
N ASP A 38 -2.39 7.93 10.64
CA ASP A 38 -3.49 7.73 11.58
C ASP A 38 -3.08 6.71 12.65
N THR A 39 -2.78 5.48 12.24
CA THR A 39 -2.42 4.37 13.15
C THR A 39 -1.01 3.83 12.95
N LEU A 40 -0.36 4.13 11.81
CA LEU A 40 0.97 3.62 11.47
C LEU A 40 1.96 4.75 11.14
N GLU A 41 3.17 4.62 11.67
CA GLU A 41 4.30 5.49 11.34
C GLU A 41 4.86 5.20 9.94
N SER A 42 5.54 6.20 9.35
CA SER A 42 6.12 6.15 8.00
C SER A 42 7.00 4.91 7.77
N LYS A 43 7.80 4.52 8.77
CA LYS A 43 8.67 3.34 8.68
C LYS A 43 7.89 2.03 8.53
N ILE A 44 6.77 1.89 9.25
CA ILE A 44 5.95 0.68 9.22
C ILE A 44 5.17 0.61 7.91
N VAL A 45 4.63 1.73 7.45
CA VAL A 45 3.96 1.85 6.14
C VAL A 45 4.92 1.44 5.02
N LEU A 46 6.16 1.95 5.02
CA LEU A 46 7.17 1.57 4.04
C LEU A 46 7.45 0.06 4.05
N GLN A 47 7.61 -0.55 5.23
CA GLN A 47 7.83 -1.99 5.35
C GLN A 47 6.66 -2.81 4.78
N GLN A 48 5.42 -2.39 5.06
CA GLN A 48 4.22 -3.06 4.54
C GLN A 48 4.10 -2.92 3.02
N LEU A 49 4.38 -1.74 2.45
CA LEU A 49 4.38 -1.52 1.00
C LEU A 49 5.45 -2.39 0.30
N GLN A 50 6.66 -2.47 0.88
CA GLN A 50 7.71 -3.35 0.36
C GLN A 50 7.29 -4.81 0.39
N HIS A 51 6.72 -5.27 1.50
CA HIS A 51 6.21 -6.63 1.62
C HIS A 51 5.14 -6.93 0.58
N TYR A 52 4.16 -6.03 0.43
CA TYR A 52 3.08 -6.15 -0.54
C TYR A 52 3.60 -6.25 -1.99
N ASN A 53 4.55 -5.39 -2.37
CA ASN A 53 5.15 -5.42 -3.71
C ASN A 53 5.92 -6.73 -3.96
N ASN A 54 6.68 -7.21 -2.98
CA ASN A 54 7.40 -8.48 -3.10
C ASN A 54 6.43 -9.67 -3.19
N ALA A 55 5.37 -9.69 -2.37
CA ALA A 55 4.36 -10.76 -2.42
C ALA A 55 3.66 -10.84 -3.79
N ARG A 56 3.40 -9.69 -4.43
CA ARG A 56 2.88 -9.66 -5.81
C ARG A 56 3.85 -10.21 -6.84
N GLN A 57 5.15 -9.94 -6.71
CA GLN A 57 6.15 -10.46 -7.65
C GLN A 57 6.11 -12.00 -7.70
N TYR A 58 5.94 -12.65 -6.56
CA TYR A 58 5.82 -14.12 -6.50
C TYR A 58 4.55 -14.65 -7.16
N GLN A 59 3.42 -13.95 -7.02
CA GLN A 59 2.15 -14.36 -7.66
C GLN A 59 2.22 -14.28 -9.19
N THR A 60 2.88 -13.27 -9.75
CA THR A 60 3.06 -13.16 -11.21
C THR A 60 3.98 -14.23 -11.79
N THR A 61 5.03 -14.64 -11.08
CA THR A 61 5.96 -15.67 -11.57
C THR A 61 5.36 -17.08 -11.55
N THR A 62 4.53 -17.42 -10.57
CA THR A 62 3.94 -18.78 -10.49
C THR A 62 2.82 -19.01 -11.50
N SER A 63 2.14 -17.95 -11.95
CA SER A 63 1.10 -18.05 -12.99
C SER A 63 1.65 -18.34 -14.40
N GLU A 64 2.94 -18.08 -14.67
CA GLU A 64 3.55 -18.37 -15.98
C GLU A 64 4.11 -19.81 -16.10
N GLU A 65 4.47 -20.46 -14.98
CA GLU A 65 5.04 -21.81 -15.01
C GLU A 65 4.00 -22.95 -15.00
N THR A 66 2.71 -22.66 -14.79
CA THR A 66 1.67 -23.70 -14.68
C THR A 66 0.99 -24.06 -16.03
N ILE A 67 1.42 -23.49 -17.17
CA ILE A 67 0.83 -23.76 -18.51
C ILE A 67 1.60 -24.84 -19.30
N GLN A 68 2.56 -25.56 -18.70
CA GLN A 68 3.32 -26.61 -19.39
C GLN A 68 3.40 -27.97 -18.65
N LEU A 69 2.27 -28.50 -18.16
CA LEU A 69 2.14 -29.93 -17.83
C LEU A 69 0.86 -30.53 -18.40
#